data_AF-A0A222G9K6-F1
#
_entry.id   AF-A0A222G9K6-F1
#
_cell.length_a   1.000
_cell.length_b   1.000
_cell.length_c   1.000
_cell.angle_alpha   90.00
_cell.angle_beta   90.00
_cell.angle_gamma   90.00
#
_symmetry.space_group_name_H-M   'P 1'
#
loop_
_entity.id
_entity.type
_entity.pdbx_description
1 polymer ?
#
loop_
_entity_poly.entity_id
_entity_poly.type
_entity_poly.pdbx_seq_one_letter_code
_entity_poly.pdbx_strand_id
1 'polypeptide(L)'
;MLTTILSAAFAFISLFLIMYMRNMEEGKKPTLLIGINATCLIGIIALNAFSQIKSSNDSDKYKRAVLELDVLAKINQYMIPASEQVVRIINNYEVVQEFIYVEKAIEANPDASKLLSEQQKLIVIKPSFKKAEHALDELKEIAAHVQSLAIQYPKIVPQEAVSWSTKTLKIQMFNLNQFIDPYARHEGEISKSVIQYMEDTGMAFGISVGKVRELSEKILSP
;
A
#
# COMPACT_ATOMS: atom_id res chain seq x y z
N MET A 1 -14.56 -26.34 -19.34
CA MET A 1 -15.61 -25.37 -19.70
C MET A 1 -15.63 -25.06 -21.20
N LEU A 2 -14.48 -24.80 -21.85
CA LEU A 2 -14.40 -24.69 -23.32
C LEU A 2 -14.81 -25.99 -24.04
N THR A 3 -14.39 -27.14 -23.50
CA THR A 3 -14.70 -28.49 -24.01
C THR A 3 -16.20 -28.83 -23.98
N THR A 4 -16.90 -28.42 -22.91
CA THR A 4 -18.35 -28.63 -22.75
C THR A 4 -19.19 -27.75 -23.68
N ILE A 5 -18.70 -26.54 -24.00
CA ILE A 5 -19.37 -25.63 -24.93
C ILE A 5 -19.15 -26.08 -26.38
N LEU A 6 -17.92 -26.51 -26.73
CA LEU A 6 -17.62 -27.13 -28.02
C LEU A 6 -18.43 -28.41 -28.24
N SER A 7 -18.54 -29.29 -27.24
CA SER A 7 -19.35 -30.51 -27.35
C SER A 7 -20.83 -30.21 -27.53
N ALA A 8 -21.36 -29.17 -26.87
CA ALA A 8 -22.74 -28.73 -27.05
C ALA A 8 -22.97 -28.18 -28.47
N ALA A 9 -22.06 -27.34 -28.98
CA ALA A 9 -22.13 -26.82 -30.34
C ALA A 9 -22.08 -27.93 -31.39
N PHE A 10 -21.18 -28.92 -31.23
CA PHE A 10 -21.10 -30.08 -32.11
C PHE A 10 -22.36 -30.95 -32.04
N ALA A 11 -22.93 -31.17 -30.85
CA ALA A 11 -24.19 -31.90 -30.69
C ALA A 11 -25.36 -31.19 -31.41
N PHE A 12 -25.45 -29.86 -31.33
CA PHE A 12 -26.47 -29.08 -32.03
C PHE A 12 -26.30 -29.11 -33.55
N ILE A 13 -25.07 -28.97 -34.07
CA ILE A 13 -24.78 -29.09 -35.50
C ILE A 13 -25.15 -30.48 -36.02
N SER A 14 -24.87 -31.53 -35.23
CA SER A 14 -25.19 -32.92 -35.57
C SER A 14 -26.70 -33.18 -35.62
N LEU A 15 -27.44 -32.69 -34.62
CA LEU A 15 -28.91 -32.75 -34.60
C LEU A 15 -29.54 -31.98 -35.77
N PHE A 16 -28.95 -30.85 -36.16
CA PHE A 16 -29.38 -30.09 -37.33
C PHE A 16 -29.14 -30.84 -38.64
N LEU A 17 -27.96 -31.44 -38.84
CA LEU A 17 -27.67 -32.26 -40.01
C LEU A 17 -28.68 -33.39 -40.15
N ILE A 18 -29.01 -34.06 -39.04
CA ILE A 18 -30.02 -35.13 -39.00
C ILE A 18 -31.41 -34.60 -39.36
N MET A 19 -31.85 -33.48 -38.77
CA MET A 19 -33.16 -32.88 -39.07
C MET A 19 -33.26 -32.29 -40.48
N TYR A 20 -32.16 -31.74 -41.01
CA TYR A 20 -32.09 -31.18 -42.36
C TYR A 20 -32.18 -32.28 -43.41
N MET A 21 -31.41 -33.37 -43.26
CA MET A 21 -31.50 -34.52 -44.17
C MET A 21 -32.92 -35.11 -44.16
N ARG A 22 -33.52 -35.28 -42.98
CA ARG A 22 -34.89 -35.77 -42.83
C ARG A 22 -35.96 -34.85 -43.47
N ASN A 23 -35.82 -33.53 -43.36
CA ASN A 23 -36.78 -32.61 -43.97
C ASN A 23 -36.61 -32.46 -45.49
N MET A 24 -35.41 -32.67 -46.01
CA MET A 24 -35.16 -32.75 -47.45
C MET A 24 -35.80 -34.02 -48.04
N GLU A 25 -35.80 -35.14 -47.31
CA GLU A 25 -36.56 -36.35 -47.66
C GLU A 25 -38.08 -36.12 -47.64
N GLU A 26 -38.59 -35.27 -46.74
CA GLU A 26 -40.02 -34.95 -46.60
C GLU A 26 -40.50 -33.78 -47.49
N GLY A 27 -39.64 -33.14 -48.29
CA GLY A 27 -40.00 -32.10 -49.26
C GLY A 27 -40.46 -30.74 -48.68
N LYS A 28 -40.17 -30.46 -47.40
CA LYS A 28 -40.61 -29.22 -46.70
C LYS A 28 -39.60 -28.08 -46.87
N LYS A 29 -40.09 -26.83 -47.00
CA LYS A 29 -39.22 -25.64 -47.15
C LYS A 29 -38.42 -25.37 -45.85
N PRO A 30 -37.09 -25.20 -45.91
CA PRO A 30 -36.21 -25.16 -44.73
C PRO A 30 -36.17 -23.82 -43.97
N THR A 31 -36.99 -22.84 -44.34
CA THR A 31 -36.85 -21.43 -43.91
C THR A 31 -36.96 -21.23 -42.39
N LEU A 32 -37.83 -21.98 -41.72
CA LEU A 32 -38.06 -21.84 -40.27
C LEU A 32 -36.91 -22.46 -39.44
N LEU A 33 -36.28 -23.52 -39.97
CA LEU A 33 -35.10 -24.17 -39.38
C LEU A 33 -33.83 -23.32 -39.50
N ILE A 34 -33.69 -22.57 -40.60
CA ILE A 34 -32.55 -21.66 -40.81
C ILE A 34 -32.60 -20.49 -39.81
N GLY A 35 -33.79 -19.94 -39.53
CA GLY A 35 -33.98 -18.84 -38.58
C GLY A 35 -33.68 -19.20 -37.12
N ILE A 36 -34.10 -20.39 -36.68
CA ILE A 36 -33.80 -20.90 -35.33
C ILE A 36 -32.29 -21.11 -35.15
N ASN A 37 -31.62 -21.65 -36.19
CA ASN A 37 -30.17 -21.88 -36.17
C ASN A 37 -29.36 -20.59 -36.10
N ALA A 38 -29.72 -19.58 -36.90
CA ALA A 38 -29.02 -18.29 -36.87
C ALA A 38 -29.10 -17.65 -35.47
N THR A 39 -30.26 -17.74 -34.82
CA THR A 39 -30.49 -17.20 -33.47
C THR A 39 -29.68 -17.95 -32.41
N CYS A 40 -29.61 -19.29 -32.48
CA CYS A 40 -28.80 -20.10 -31.56
C CYS A 40 -27.29 -19.89 -31.75
N LEU A 41 -26.80 -19.77 -32.99
CA LEU A 41 -25.38 -19.52 -33.29
C LEU A 41 -24.92 -18.16 -32.75
N ILE A 42 -25.75 -17.12 -32.92
CA ILE A 42 -25.51 -15.79 -32.34
C ILE A 42 -25.49 -15.89 -30.80
N GLY A 43 -26.42 -16.64 -30.20
CA GLY A 43 -26.44 -16.88 -28.75
C GLY A 43 -25.18 -17.58 -28.22
N ILE A 44 -24.67 -18.59 -28.92
CA ILE A 44 -23.43 -19.30 -28.54
C ILE A 44 -22.21 -18.39 -28.69
N ILE A 45 -22.12 -17.61 -29.78
CA ILE A 45 -21.04 -16.63 -29.98
C ILE A 45 -21.09 -15.56 -28.87
N ALA A 46 -22.28 -15.05 -28.53
CA ALA A 46 -22.47 -14.09 -27.45
C ALA A 46 -22.09 -14.67 -26.08
N LEU A 47 -22.45 -15.94 -25.79
CA LEU A 47 -22.06 -16.64 -24.56
C LEU A 47 -20.55 -16.86 -24.47
N ASN A 48 -19.88 -17.23 -25.58
CA ASN A 48 -18.43 -17.38 -25.62
C ASN A 48 -17.72 -16.03 -25.44
N ALA A 49 -18.19 -14.98 -26.12
CA ALA A 49 -17.68 -13.63 -25.93
C ALA A 49 -17.87 -13.17 -24.48
N PHE A 50 -19.05 -13.39 -23.90
CA PHE A 50 -19.34 -13.06 -22.50
C PHE A 50 -18.46 -13.86 -21.53
N SER A 51 -18.23 -15.14 -21.79
CA SER A 51 -17.35 -15.99 -20.97
C SER A 51 -15.88 -15.60 -21.10
N GLN A 52 -15.40 -15.24 -22.29
CA GLN A 52 -14.04 -14.72 -22.49
C GLN A 52 -13.87 -13.36 -21.82
N ILE A 53 -14.85 -12.46 -21.97
CA ILE A 53 -14.85 -11.15 -21.30
C ILE A 53 -14.85 -11.34 -19.78
N LYS A 54 -15.68 -12.25 -19.26
CA LYS A 54 -15.71 -12.57 -17.82
C LYS A 54 -14.38 -13.17 -17.35
N SER A 55 -13.83 -14.16 -18.06
CA SER A 55 -12.55 -14.78 -17.73
C SER A 55 -11.37 -13.80 -17.80
N SER A 56 -11.37 -12.89 -18.78
CA SER A 56 -10.35 -11.83 -18.91
C SER A 56 -10.48 -10.82 -17.78
N ASN A 57 -11.72 -10.40 -17.47
CA ASN A 57 -11.99 -9.49 -16.36
C ASN A 57 -11.60 -10.10 -15.01
N ASP A 58 -11.84 -11.39 -14.80
CA ASP A 58 -11.47 -12.08 -13.57
C ASP A 58 -9.93 -12.25 -13.47
N SER A 59 -9.24 -12.50 -14.59
CA SER A 59 -7.77 -12.52 -14.64
C SER A 59 -7.15 -11.15 -14.34
N ASP A 60 -7.70 -10.07 -14.90
CA ASP A 60 -7.20 -8.72 -14.67
C ASP A 60 -7.49 -8.23 -13.25
N LYS A 61 -8.66 -8.58 -12.69
CA LYS A 61 -8.96 -8.35 -11.26
C LYS A 61 -7.98 -9.08 -10.36
N TYR A 62 -7.70 -10.36 -10.64
CA TYR A 62 -6.74 -11.14 -9.88
C TYR A 62 -5.33 -10.53 -9.93
N LYS A 63 -4.83 -10.17 -11.12
CA LYS A 63 -3.52 -9.52 -11.29
C LYS A 63 -3.43 -8.21 -10.52
N ARG A 64 -4.50 -7.39 -10.54
CA ARG A 64 -4.55 -6.14 -9.75
C ARG A 64 -4.54 -6.42 -8.25
N ALA A 65 -5.33 -7.38 -7.78
CA ALA A 65 -5.39 -7.74 -6.36
C ALA A 65 -4.05 -8.29 -5.85
N VAL A 66 -3.34 -9.09 -6.66
CA VAL A 66 -1.99 -9.58 -6.33
C VAL A 66 -0.98 -8.43 -6.29
N LEU A 67 -1.02 -7.50 -7.23
CA LEU A 67 -0.17 -6.30 -7.21
C LEU A 67 -0.46 -5.43 -5.97
N GLU A 68 -1.74 -5.25 -5.65
CA GLU A 68 -2.17 -4.49 -4.47
C GLU A 68 -1.65 -5.12 -3.18
N LEU A 69 -1.76 -6.45 -3.07
CA LEU A 69 -1.25 -7.22 -1.94
C LEU A 69 0.27 -7.12 -1.81
N ASP A 70 1.02 -7.21 -2.92
CA ASP A 70 2.49 -7.07 -2.92
C ASP A 70 2.94 -5.69 -2.43
N VAL A 71 2.32 -4.62 -2.93
CA VAL A 71 2.64 -3.25 -2.51
C VAL A 71 2.33 -3.03 -1.03
N LEU A 72 1.17 -3.48 -0.55
CA LEU A 72 0.79 -3.35 0.85
C LEU A 72 1.67 -4.22 1.78
N ALA A 73 2.07 -5.40 1.33
CA ALA A 73 3.01 -6.25 2.07
C ALA A 73 4.39 -5.59 2.21
N LYS A 74 4.90 -4.94 1.15
CA LYS A 74 6.14 -4.15 1.22
C LYS A 74 6.04 -3.00 2.22
N ILE A 75 4.90 -2.32 2.31
CA ILE A 75 4.69 -1.28 3.33
C ILE A 75 4.70 -1.89 4.74
N ASN A 76 4.00 -3.01 4.94
CA ASN A 76 3.92 -3.70 6.24
C ASN A 76 5.28 -4.16 6.76
N GLN A 77 6.20 -4.56 5.87
CA GLN A 77 7.56 -4.96 6.26
C GLN A 77 8.33 -3.86 7.01
N TYR A 78 7.98 -2.59 6.80
CA TYR A 78 8.63 -1.46 7.47
C TYR A 78 8.06 -1.12 8.85
N MET A 79 6.96 -1.76 9.28
CA MET A 79 6.31 -1.44 10.55
C MET A 79 7.23 -1.61 11.77
N ILE A 80 7.86 -2.78 11.88
CA ILE A 80 8.76 -3.10 13.01
C ILE A 80 10.01 -2.21 12.94
N PRO A 81 10.75 -2.14 11.80
CA PRO A 81 11.90 -1.25 11.68
C PRO A 81 11.60 0.20 12.03
N ALA A 82 10.49 0.77 11.53
CA ALA A 82 10.14 2.16 11.82
C ALA A 82 9.90 2.38 13.32
N SER A 83 9.16 1.47 13.96
CA SER A 83 8.87 1.54 15.40
C SER A 83 10.13 1.41 16.25
N GLU A 84 11.06 0.50 15.88
CA GLU A 84 12.34 0.35 16.55
C GLU A 84 13.18 1.63 16.49
N GLN A 85 13.20 2.32 15.34
CA GLN A 85 13.93 3.58 15.22
C GLN A 85 13.33 4.70 16.08
N VAL A 86 12.00 4.80 16.15
CA VAL A 86 11.35 5.77 17.05
C VAL A 86 11.72 5.49 18.51
N VAL A 87 11.71 4.23 18.94
CA VAL A 87 12.13 3.85 20.30
C VAL A 87 13.61 4.16 20.55
N ARG A 88 14.49 3.92 19.57
CA ARG A 88 15.91 4.28 19.67
C ARG A 88 16.11 5.78 19.81
N ILE A 89 15.36 6.60 19.08
CA ILE A 89 15.37 8.05 19.22
C ILE A 89 14.95 8.44 20.65
N ILE A 90 13.84 7.90 21.15
CA ILE A 90 13.33 8.17 22.51
C ILE A 90 14.38 7.81 23.58
N ASN A 91 15.00 6.65 23.48
CA ASN A 91 16.00 6.17 24.43
C ASN A 91 17.28 7.04 24.48
N ASN A 92 17.55 7.81 23.43
CA ASN A 92 18.73 8.69 23.35
C ASN A 92 18.33 10.18 23.38
N TYR A 93 17.06 10.49 23.66
CA TYR A 93 16.51 11.83 23.48
C TYR A 93 17.11 12.87 24.43
N GLU A 94 17.53 12.51 25.64
CA GLU A 94 18.14 13.44 26.61
C GLU A 94 19.30 14.24 25.99
N VAL A 95 20.20 13.56 25.26
CA VAL A 95 21.34 14.21 24.60
C VAL A 95 20.90 15.05 23.39
N VAL A 96 19.84 14.64 22.70
CA VAL A 96 19.25 15.44 21.62
C VAL A 96 18.60 16.70 22.17
N GLN A 97 17.95 16.61 23.33
CA GLN A 97 17.36 17.75 24.01
C GLN A 97 18.45 18.76 24.41
N GLU A 98 19.58 18.30 24.96
CA GLU A 98 20.74 19.14 25.23
C GLU A 98 21.22 19.87 23.96
N PHE A 99 21.32 19.17 22.83
CA PHE A 99 21.65 19.76 21.54
C PHE A 99 20.65 20.85 21.12
N ILE A 100 19.34 20.57 21.20
CA ILE A 100 18.28 21.53 20.84
C ILE A 100 18.32 22.77 21.73
N TYR A 101 18.61 22.62 23.02
CA TYR A 101 18.76 23.77 23.93
C TYR A 101 19.95 24.65 23.53
N VAL A 102 21.09 24.04 23.20
CA VAL A 102 22.27 24.80 22.77
C VAL A 102 22.02 25.52 21.45
N GLU A 103 21.38 24.88 20.47
CA GLU A 103 20.96 25.51 19.21
C GLU A 103 20.10 26.76 19.46
N LYS A 104 19.03 26.62 20.26
CA LYS A 104 18.15 27.75 20.60
C LYS A 104 18.89 28.85 21.36
N ALA A 105 19.84 28.50 22.21
CA ALA A 105 20.65 29.49 22.94
C ALA A 105 21.59 30.26 22.02
N ILE A 106 22.15 29.60 20.99
CA ILE A 106 22.96 30.24 19.94
C ILE A 106 22.10 31.21 19.12
N GLU A 107 20.91 30.78 18.69
CA GLU A 107 19.97 31.63 17.94
C GLU A 107 19.53 32.86 18.74
N ALA A 108 19.30 32.69 20.05
CA ALA A 108 18.86 33.77 20.93
C ALA A 108 19.99 34.73 21.35
N ASN A 109 21.25 34.26 21.40
CA ASN A 109 22.39 35.06 21.88
C ASN A 109 23.61 34.92 20.95
N PRO A 110 23.66 35.70 19.85
CA PRO A 110 24.77 35.64 18.89
C PRO A 110 26.15 35.92 19.52
N ASP A 111 26.21 36.79 20.53
CA ASP A 111 27.47 37.13 21.23
C ASP A 111 28.06 35.94 22.00
N ALA A 112 27.21 35.00 22.44
CA ALA A 112 27.62 33.77 23.12
C ALA A 112 27.87 32.61 22.14
N SER A 113 27.61 32.80 20.84
CA SER A 113 27.64 31.75 19.82
C SER A 113 28.97 30.99 19.81
N LYS A 114 30.11 31.69 19.90
CA LYS A 114 31.43 31.04 19.87
C LYS A 114 31.63 30.02 21.01
N LEU A 115 31.16 30.33 22.22
CA LEU A 115 31.29 29.44 23.37
C LEU A 115 30.29 28.28 23.29
N LEU A 116 29.05 28.58 22.90
CA LEU A 116 27.98 27.59 22.75
C LEU A 116 28.24 26.62 21.59
N SER A 117 28.89 27.06 20.51
CA SER A 117 29.30 26.20 19.40
C SER A 117 30.33 25.14 19.82
N GLU A 118 31.21 25.43 20.78
CA GLU A 118 32.13 24.41 21.33
C GLU A 118 31.37 23.38 22.16
N GLN A 119 30.39 23.82 22.97
CA GLN A 119 29.50 22.90 23.69
C GLN A 119 28.70 22.01 22.73
N GLN A 120 28.18 22.57 21.64
CA GLN A 120 27.48 21.83 20.61
C GLN A 120 28.36 20.73 19.99
N LYS A 121 29.62 21.03 19.64
CA LYS A 121 30.56 20.03 19.10
C LYS A 121 30.74 18.86 20.07
N LEU A 122 30.85 19.14 21.37
CA LEU A 122 30.98 18.11 22.40
C LEU A 122 29.73 17.23 22.50
N ILE A 123 28.53 17.78 22.26
CA ILE A 123 27.28 17.01 22.25
C ILE A 123 27.22 16.11 21.01
N VAL A 124 27.53 16.63 19.82
CA VAL A 124 27.41 15.90 18.55
C VAL A 124 28.33 14.68 18.48
N ILE A 125 29.48 14.70 19.17
CA ILE A 125 30.39 13.53 19.23
C ILE A 125 29.96 12.47 20.25
N LYS A 126 28.96 12.74 21.11
CA LYS A 126 28.50 11.75 22.10
C LYS A 126 27.91 10.53 21.36
N PRO A 127 28.24 9.29 21.77
CA PRO A 127 27.68 8.08 21.16
C PRO A 127 26.15 8.05 21.14
N SER A 128 25.49 8.57 22.18
CA SER A 128 24.02 8.64 22.23
C SER A 128 23.44 9.59 21.18
N PHE A 129 24.10 10.73 20.93
CA PHE A 129 23.69 11.64 19.86
C PHE A 129 23.81 10.95 18.50
N LYS A 130 24.95 10.28 18.24
CA LYS A 130 25.18 9.53 17.00
C LYS A 130 24.19 8.39 16.80
N LYS A 131 23.76 7.71 17.86
CA LYS A 131 22.71 6.70 17.80
C LYS A 131 21.34 7.31 17.44
N ALA A 132 21.00 8.46 18.01
CA ALA A 132 19.76 9.16 17.69
C ALA A 132 19.75 9.69 16.24
N GLU A 133 20.87 10.29 15.80
CA GLU A 133 21.07 10.76 14.43
C GLU A 133 20.92 9.61 13.42
N HIS A 134 21.63 8.50 13.64
CA HIS A 134 21.51 7.31 12.79
C HIS A 134 20.09 6.74 12.76
N ALA A 135 19.41 6.66 13.92
CA ALA A 135 18.03 6.19 13.98
C ALA A 135 17.07 7.11 13.20
N LEU A 136 17.29 8.42 13.23
CA LEU A 136 16.52 9.37 12.43
C LEU A 136 16.78 9.20 10.93
N ASP A 137 18.03 8.94 10.54
CA ASP A 137 18.39 8.70 9.14
C ASP A 137 17.77 7.40 8.61
N GLU A 138 17.84 6.30 9.37
CA GLU A 138 17.18 5.03 9.02
C GLU A 138 15.66 5.21 8.92
N LEU A 139 15.05 5.98 9.82
CA LEU A 139 13.62 6.28 9.80
C LEU A 139 13.23 7.09 8.54
N LYS A 140 14.08 8.04 8.12
CA LYS A 140 13.90 8.80 6.88
C LYS A 140 14.08 7.96 5.63
N GLU A 141 15.01 7.00 5.64
CA GLU A 141 15.18 6.05 4.54
C GLU A 141 13.91 5.23 4.33
N ILE A 142 13.32 4.71 5.41
CA ILE A 142 12.02 4.03 5.38
C ILE A 142 10.94 4.96 4.79
N ALA A 143 10.86 6.20 5.27
CA ALA A 143 9.89 7.17 4.76
C ALA A 143 10.09 7.46 3.26
N ALA A 144 11.34 7.55 2.79
CA ALA A 144 11.66 7.72 1.38
C ALA A 144 11.21 6.51 0.54
N HIS A 145 11.37 5.28 1.04
CA HIS A 145 10.86 4.09 0.38
C HIS A 145 9.33 4.09 0.27
N VAL A 146 8.62 4.48 1.33
CA VAL A 146 7.15 4.64 1.30
C VAL A 146 6.74 5.69 0.26
N GLN A 147 7.42 6.83 0.20
CA GLN A 147 7.17 7.86 -0.83
C GLN A 147 7.42 7.36 -2.24
N SER A 148 8.50 6.60 -2.46
CA SER A 148 8.77 5.98 -3.76
C SER A 148 7.65 5.02 -4.18
N LEU A 149 7.14 4.20 -3.25
CA LEU A 149 5.99 3.33 -3.50
C LEU A 149 4.73 4.14 -3.81
N ALA A 150 4.51 5.27 -3.13
CA ALA A 150 3.38 6.15 -3.37
C ALA A 150 3.42 6.80 -4.76
N ILE A 151 4.60 7.16 -5.24
CA ILE A 151 4.80 7.69 -6.60
C ILE A 151 4.51 6.60 -7.65
N GLN A 152 4.97 5.37 -7.42
CA GLN A 152 4.77 4.26 -8.35
C GLN A 152 3.33 3.73 -8.35
N TYR A 153 2.68 3.71 -7.17
CA TYR A 153 1.37 3.09 -6.95
C TYR A 153 0.42 4.00 -6.15
N PRO A 154 0.08 5.20 -6.66
CA PRO A 154 -0.60 6.26 -5.88
C PRO A 154 -2.02 5.89 -5.44
N LYS A 155 -2.66 4.93 -6.10
CA LYS A 155 -4.02 4.46 -5.76
C LYS A 155 -4.03 3.30 -4.76
N ILE A 156 -2.88 2.69 -4.50
CA ILE A 156 -2.74 1.50 -3.65
C ILE A 156 -2.19 1.89 -2.28
N VAL A 157 -1.14 2.70 -2.24
CA VAL A 157 -0.50 3.13 -0.98
C VAL A 157 -1.50 3.92 -0.13
N PRO A 158 -1.73 3.54 1.14
CA PRO A 158 -2.63 4.27 2.03
C PRO A 158 -2.18 5.71 2.27
N GLN A 159 -3.14 6.63 2.36
CA GLN A 159 -2.87 8.05 2.56
C GLN A 159 -2.17 8.31 3.90
N GLU A 160 -2.45 7.49 4.91
CA GLU A 160 -1.83 7.55 6.24
C GLU A 160 -0.33 7.27 6.16
N ALA A 161 0.08 6.28 5.34
CA ALA A 161 1.49 6.00 5.09
C ALA A 161 2.20 7.15 4.35
N VAL A 162 1.51 7.78 3.40
CA VAL A 162 2.02 8.97 2.69
C VAL A 162 2.15 10.17 3.63
N SER A 163 1.15 10.40 4.48
CA SER A 163 1.14 11.49 5.45
C SER A 163 2.26 11.34 6.48
N TRP A 164 2.37 10.14 7.07
CA TRP A 164 3.44 9.79 7.99
C TRP A 164 4.82 9.99 7.36
N SER A 165 5.07 9.42 6.19
CA SER A 165 6.37 9.56 5.53
C SER A 165 6.70 11.02 5.17
N THR A 166 5.71 11.81 4.75
CA THR A 166 5.90 13.25 4.50
C THR A 166 6.29 14.01 5.77
N LYS A 167 5.69 13.65 6.91
CA LYS A 167 6.01 14.22 8.23
C LYS A 167 7.42 13.83 8.65
N THR A 168 7.76 12.54 8.58
CA THR A 168 9.08 12.00 8.94
C THR A 168 10.22 12.62 8.15
N LEU A 169 10.06 12.81 6.83
CA LEU A 169 11.10 13.40 5.99
C LEU A 169 11.45 14.86 6.34
N LYS A 170 10.53 15.58 7.02
CA LYS A 170 10.75 16.97 7.46
C LYS A 170 11.45 17.10 8.81
N ILE A 171 11.61 16.00 9.54
CA ILE A 171 12.21 16.01 10.87
C ILE A 171 13.71 16.25 10.75
N GLN A 172 14.27 17.09 11.61
CA GLN A 172 15.68 17.38 11.73
C GLN A 172 16.06 17.33 13.22
N MET A 173 17.33 17.06 13.53
CA MET A 173 17.75 16.92 14.94
C MET A 173 17.40 18.16 15.78
N PHE A 174 17.51 19.37 15.21
CA PHE A 174 17.23 20.62 15.92
C PHE A 174 15.72 20.90 16.15
N ASN A 175 14.82 20.24 15.41
CA ASN A 175 13.37 20.41 15.54
C ASN A 175 12.67 19.13 16.02
N LEU A 176 13.43 18.10 16.40
CA LEU A 176 12.90 16.79 16.79
C LEU A 176 11.85 16.89 17.90
N ASN A 177 12.04 17.81 18.84
CA ASN A 177 11.13 18.06 19.97
C ASN A 177 9.71 18.50 19.55
N GLN A 178 9.52 18.97 18.31
CA GLN A 178 8.19 19.30 17.79
C GLN A 178 7.39 18.04 17.42
N PHE A 179 8.08 16.92 17.21
CA PHE A 179 7.49 15.67 16.72
C PHE A 179 7.57 14.55 17.75
N ILE A 180 8.73 14.40 18.39
CA ILE A 180 9.04 13.33 19.33
C ILE A 180 9.68 14.01 20.55
N ASP A 181 8.88 14.35 21.55
CA ASP A 181 9.37 14.87 22.84
C ASP A 181 8.81 14.06 24.01
N PRO A 182 9.56 13.06 24.53
CA PRO A 182 9.10 12.22 25.64
C PRO A 182 9.00 12.97 26.97
N TYR A 183 9.57 14.18 27.07
CA TYR A 183 9.62 14.95 28.32
C TYR A 183 8.73 16.19 28.31
N ALA A 184 8.20 16.59 27.16
CA ALA A 184 7.27 17.69 27.10
C ALA A 184 6.08 17.40 28.04
N ARG A 185 5.72 18.38 28.86
CA ARG A 185 4.56 18.30 29.74
C ARG A 185 3.67 19.51 29.49
N HIS A 186 2.36 19.27 29.40
CA HIS A 186 1.37 20.34 29.37
C HIS A 186 0.44 20.15 30.56
N GLU A 187 0.38 21.14 31.44
CA GLU A 187 -0.49 21.12 32.63
C GLU A 187 -0.29 19.89 33.57
N GLY A 188 0.93 19.33 33.57
CA GLY A 188 1.27 18.15 34.37
C GLY A 188 1.11 16.81 33.65
N GLU A 189 0.50 16.79 32.47
CA GLU A 189 0.36 15.60 31.62
C GLU A 189 1.50 15.48 30.60
N ILE A 190 1.90 14.26 30.27
CA ILE A 190 2.90 13.99 29.23
C ILE A 190 2.34 14.50 27.89
N SER A 191 3.10 15.37 27.23
CA SER A 191 2.81 15.91 25.91
C SER A 191 2.50 14.78 24.94
N LYS A 192 1.40 14.96 24.21
CA LYS A 192 0.90 13.96 23.27
C LYS A 192 1.75 13.86 22.00
N SER A 193 2.85 14.59 21.84
CA SER A 193 3.65 14.59 20.60
C SER A 193 4.20 13.19 20.29
N VAL A 194 4.82 12.52 21.26
CA VAL A 194 5.33 11.14 21.09
C VAL A 194 4.19 10.16 20.87
N ILE A 195 3.12 10.27 21.66
CA ILE A 195 1.94 9.39 21.55
C ILE A 195 1.33 9.53 20.15
N GLN A 196 1.09 10.76 19.70
CA GLN A 196 0.55 11.06 18.38
C GLN A 196 1.48 10.56 17.28
N TYR A 197 2.80 10.74 17.40
CA TYR A 197 3.73 10.25 16.39
C TYR A 197 3.75 8.71 16.32
N MET A 198 3.64 8.03 17.47
CA MET A 198 3.51 6.57 17.55
C MET A 198 2.16 6.09 16.99
N GLU A 199 1.07 6.80 17.26
CA GLU A 199 -0.25 6.53 16.66
C GLU A 199 -0.22 6.72 15.15
N ASP A 200 0.36 7.81 14.65
CA ASP A 200 0.53 8.07 13.22
C ASP A 200 1.34 6.94 12.56
N THR A 201 2.41 6.48 13.21
CA THR A 201 3.24 5.36 12.77
C THR A 201 2.42 4.06 12.75
N GLY A 202 1.67 3.78 13.82
CA GLY A 202 0.80 2.62 13.93
C GLY A 202 -0.32 2.61 12.88
N MET A 203 -0.94 3.75 12.60
CA MET A 203 -1.98 3.89 11.58
C MET A 203 -1.43 3.71 10.16
N ALA A 204 -0.28 4.32 9.86
CA ALA A 204 0.39 4.22 8.56
C ALA A 204 0.59 2.76 8.10
N PHE A 205 1.00 1.90 9.02
CA PHE A 205 1.26 0.49 8.73
C PHE A 205 0.06 -0.42 9.05
N GLY A 206 -0.71 -0.13 10.10
CA GLY A 206 -1.85 -0.94 10.54
C GLY A 206 -2.97 -1.03 9.50
N ILE A 207 -3.20 0.05 8.73
CA ILE A 207 -4.17 0.04 7.62
C ILE A 207 -3.74 -0.92 6.51
N SER A 208 -2.44 -0.99 6.24
CA SER A 208 -1.89 -1.92 5.25
C SER A 208 -2.07 -3.38 5.69
N VAL A 209 -1.96 -3.69 7.00
CA VAL A 209 -2.27 -5.02 7.54
C VAL A 209 -3.74 -5.39 7.35
N GLY A 210 -4.66 -4.47 7.68
CA GLY A 210 -6.10 -4.67 7.49
C GLY A 210 -6.48 -4.93 6.04
N LYS A 211 -5.98 -4.11 5.11
CA LYS A 211 -6.22 -4.25 3.68
C LYS A 211 -5.64 -5.55 3.10
N VAL A 212 -4.45 -5.97 3.54
CA VAL A 212 -3.86 -7.26 3.12
C VAL A 212 -4.76 -8.42 3.53
N ARG A 213 -5.32 -8.40 4.75
CA ARG A 213 -6.25 -9.42 5.21
C ARG A 213 -7.52 -9.46 4.34
N GLU A 214 -8.16 -8.32 4.13
CA GLU A 214 -9.38 -8.23 3.30
C GLU A 214 -9.15 -8.69 1.86
N LEU A 215 -8.03 -8.31 1.25
CA LEU A 215 -7.67 -8.72 -0.10
C LEU A 215 -7.36 -10.22 -0.17
N SER A 216 -6.68 -10.76 0.83
CA SER A 216 -6.40 -12.20 0.92
C SER A 216 -7.69 -13.01 1.05
N GLU A 217 -8.64 -12.57 1.88
CA GLU A 217 -9.95 -13.21 2.04
C GLU A 217 -10.77 -13.17 0.74
N LYS A 218 -10.71 -12.06 -0.01
CA LYS A 218 -11.37 -11.92 -1.32
C LYS A 218 -10.74 -12.78 -2.42
N ILE A 219 -9.43 -13.00 -2.38
CA ILE A 219 -8.74 -13.88 -3.33
C ILE A 219 -9.04 -15.36 -3.02
N LEU A 220 -9.17 -15.71 -1.75
CA LEU A 220 -9.38 -17.10 -1.29
C LEU A 220 -10.85 -17.54 -1.27
N SER A 221 -11.80 -16.61 -1.32
CA SER A 221 -13.24 -16.89 -1.35
C SER A 221 -13.78 -16.74 -2.79
N PRO A 222 -13.90 -17.83 -3.57
CA PRO A 222 -14.40 -17.80 -4.96
C PRO A 222 -15.88 -17.42 -5.08
#